data_AF-A0A1A0JRK5-F1
#
_entry.id   AF-A0A1A0JRK5-F1
#
_cell.length_a   1.000
_cell.length_b   1.000
_cell.length_c   1.000
_cell.angle_alpha   90.00
_cell.angle_beta   90.00
_cell.angle_gamma   90.00
#
_symmetry.space_group_name_H-M   'P 1'
#
loop_
_entity.id
_entity.type
_entity.pdbx_description
1 polymer ?
#
loop_
_entity_poly.entity_id
_entity_poly.type
_entity_poly.pdbx_seq_one_letter_code
_entity_poly.pdbx_strand_id
1 'polypeptide(L)'
;MPAQLTVETAHRIMQRHAHWSGTPCIRRAAALRYLVALGRYVLDSRRCRVRVQFARSGVAAEYQCTREIAETFAARMRTHPDSTVVIDDRVHPDLPPLPCARLWLP
;
A
#
# COMPACT_ATOMS: atom_id res chain seq x y z
N MET A 1 -20.28 -8.79 24.83
CA MET A 1 -19.68 -7.56 24.26
C MET A 1 -18.72 -7.99 23.17
N PRO A 2 -18.95 -7.69 21.87
CA PRO A 2 -17.96 -7.98 20.84
C PRO A 2 -16.70 -7.17 21.16
N ALA A 3 -15.55 -7.84 21.23
CA ALA A 3 -14.28 -7.19 21.56
C ALA A 3 -14.07 -5.97 20.65
N GLN A 4 -13.85 -4.79 21.25
CA GLN A 4 -13.57 -3.57 20.49
C GLN A 4 -12.36 -3.84 19.59
N LEU A 5 -12.58 -3.71 18.30
CA LEU A 5 -11.54 -3.91 17.30
C LEU A 5 -10.51 -2.79 17.47
N THR A 6 -9.25 -3.15 17.73
CA THR A 6 -8.13 -2.20 17.83
C THR A 6 -7.34 -2.15 16.53
N VAL A 7 -6.56 -1.08 16.32
CA VAL A 7 -5.69 -0.91 15.15
C VAL A 7 -4.73 -2.11 15.01
N GLU A 8 -4.07 -2.49 16.09
CA GLU A 8 -3.13 -3.62 16.10
C GLU A 8 -3.82 -4.94 15.74
N THR A 9 -5.00 -5.20 16.33
CA THR A 9 -5.77 -6.42 16.04
C THR A 9 -6.25 -6.44 14.59
N ALA A 10 -6.68 -5.29 14.06
CA ALA A 10 -7.09 -5.16 12.68
C ALA A 10 -5.92 -5.41 11.70
N HIS A 11 -4.74 -4.84 11.96
CA HIS A 11 -3.53 -5.14 11.17
C HIS A 11 -3.15 -6.63 11.22
N ARG A 12 -3.19 -7.25 12.40
CA ARG A 12 -2.88 -8.67 12.56
C ARG A 12 -3.88 -9.57 11.81
N ILE A 13 -5.16 -9.16 11.75
CA ILE A 13 -6.17 -9.83 10.93
C ILE A 13 -5.86 -9.65 9.44
N MET A 14 -5.46 -8.45 8.99
CA MET A 14 -5.07 -8.23 7.59
C MET A 14 -3.89 -9.14 7.19
N GLN A 15 -2.84 -9.17 8.00
CA GLN A 15 -1.62 -9.97 7.77
C GLN A 15 -1.88 -11.49 7.77
N ARG A 16 -2.63 -12.00 8.75
CA ARG A 16 -2.96 -13.44 8.83
C ARG A 16 -3.76 -13.93 7.63
N HIS A 17 -4.47 -13.04 6.97
CA HIS A 17 -5.32 -13.34 5.82
C HIS A 17 -4.78 -12.72 4.52
N ALA A 18 -3.49 -12.35 4.46
CA ALA A 18 -2.84 -11.75 3.29
C ALA A 18 -2.86 -12.70 2.07
N HIS A 19 -2.64 -14.00 2.30
CA HIS A 19 -2.60 -15.05 1.27
C HIS A 19 -3.93 -15.77 1.06
N TRP A 20 -5.03 -15.23 1.61
CA TRP A 20 -6.33 -15.90 1.56
C TRP A 20 -6.95 -15.81 0.17
N SER A 21 -7.04 -16.93 -0.55
CA SER A 21 -7.63 -17.04 -1.90
C SER A 21 -9.05 -17.64 -1.92
N GLY A 22 -9.67 -17.86 -0.75
CA GLY A 22 -11.02 -18.42 -0.62
C GLY A 22 -12.15 -17.38 -0.42
N THR A 23 -13.33 -17.86 0.00
CA THR A 23 -14.55 -17.08 0.28
C THR A 23 -14.27 -15.81 1.11
N PRO A 24 -14.98 -14.68 0.85
CA PRO A 24 -14.76 -13.41 1.56
C PRO A 24 -14.76 -13.57 3.09
N CYS A 25 -13.62 -13.29 3.73
CA CYS A 25 -13.49 -13.37 5.17
C CYS A 25 -14.13 -12.14 5.84
N ILE A 26 -15.25 -12.34 6.54
CA ILE A 26 -15.99 -11.29 7.27
C ILE A 26 -15.08 -10.53 8.24
N ARG A 27 -14.16 -11.24 8.92
CA ARG A 27 -13.22 -10.62 9.88
C ARG A 27 -12.22 -9.69 9.18
N ARG A 28 -11.70 -10.09 8.01
CA ARG A 28 -10.81 -9.26 7.19
C ARG A 28 -11.53 -8.03 6.64
N ALA A 29 -12.77 -8.18 6.17
CA ALA A 29 -13.59 -7.06 5.72
C ALA A 29 -13.89 -6.06 6.85
N ALA A 30 -14.15 -6.55 8.08
CA ALA A 30 -14.33 -5.70 9.25
C ALA A 30 -13.04 -4.96 9.64
N ALA A 31 -11.90 -5.65 9.67
CA ALA A 31 -10.58 -5.07 9.93
C ALA A 31 -10.23 -3.95 8.93
N LEU A 32 -10.46 -4.22 7.65
CA LEU A 32 -10.20 -3.27 6.58
C LEU A 32 -11.08 -2.02 6.68
N ARG A 33 -12.39 -2.18 6.90
CA ARG A 33 -13.32 -1.05 7.12
C ARG A 33 -12.92 -0.19 8.31
N TYR A 34 -12.50 -0.82 9.40
CA TYR A 34 -12.04 -0.12 10.59
C TYR A 34 -10.75 0.67 10.34
N LEU A 35 -9.76 0.07 9.68
CA LEU A 35 -8.51 0.75 9.33
C LEU A 35 -8.75 1.90 8.33
N VAL A 36 -9.70 1.74 7.40
CA VAL A 36 -10.11 2.82 6.50
C VAL A 36 -10.79 3.96 7.24
N ALA A 37 -11.71 3.68 8.17
CA ALA A 37 -12.38 4.70 8.98
C ALA A 37 -11.40 5.52 9.84
N LEU A 38 -10.27 4.93 10.24
CA LEU A 38 -9.20 5.61 10.97
C LEU A 38 -8.16 6.30 10.07
N GLY A 39 -8.35 6.29 8.75
CA GLY A 39 -7.40 6.84 7.78
C GLY A 39 -6.05 6.11 7.75
N ARG A 40 -5.99 4.89 8.31
CA ARG A 40 -4.78 4.04 8.34
C ARG A 40 -4.67 3.15 7.10
N TYR A 41 -5.80 2.85 6.46
CA TYR A 41 -5.90 2.21 5.16
C TYR A 41 -6.71 3.11 4.23
N VAL A 42 -6.44 3.07 2.93
CA VAL A 42 -7.28 3.73 1.93
C VAL A 42 -7.63 2.69 0.88
N LEU A 43 -8.87 2.22 0.92
CA LEU A 43 -9.45 1.46 -0.19
C LEU A 43 -9.94 2.46 -1.23
N ASP A 44 -9.01 2.99 -2.01
CA ASP A 44 -9.37 3.72 -3.22
C ASP A 44 -8.99 2.82 -4.39
N SER A 45 -9.99 2.43 -5.20
CA SER A 45 -9.80 1.65 -6.42
C SER A 45 -8.94 2.38 -7.46
N ARG A 46 -8.60 3.65 -7.22
CA ARG A 46 -7.66 4.46 -8.01
C ARG A 46 -6.21 4.36 -7.52
N ARG A 47 -5.94 3.57 -6.48
CA ARG A 47 -4.58 3.31 -6.02
C ARG A 47 -3.88 2.32 -6.93
N CYS A 48 -2.60 2.59 -7.13
CA CYS A 48 -1.66 1.73 -7.82
C CYS A 48 -0.51 1.39 -6.87
N ARG A 49 0.19 0.32 -7.21
CA ARG A 49 1.45 -0.04 -6.60
C ARG A 49 2.56 0.70 -7.33
N VAL A 50 3.49 1.26 -6.56
CA VAL A 50 4.78 1.71 -7.07
C VAL A 50 5.89 0.91 -6.40
N ARG A 51 6.73 0.28 -7.21
CA ARG A 51 7.94 -0.43 -6.78
C ARG A 51 9.15 0.31 -7.29
N VAL A 52 10.05 0.67 -6.39
CA VAL A 52 11.39 1.18 -6.73
C VAL A 52 12.44 0.17 -6.34
N GLN A 53 13.38 -0.10 -7.23
CA GLN A 53 14.50 -1.00 -7.00
C GLN A 53 15.81 -0.30 -7.29
N PHE A 54 16.78 -0.43 -6.39
CA PHE A 54 18.13 0.13 -6.51
C PHE A 54 19.12 -1.00 -6.81
N ALA A 55 19.75 -0.99 -7.98
CA ALA A 55 20.53 -2.14 -8.44
C ALA A 55 21.84 -2.33 -7.64
N ARG A 56 22.54 -1.26 -7.23
CA ARG A 56 23.78 -1.37 -6.46
C ARG A 56 23.57 -1.92 -5.06
N SER A 57 22.48 -1.55 -4.39
CA SER A 57 22.20 -2.00 -3.03
C SER A 57 21.34 -3.27 -2.97
N GLY A 58 20.70 -3.64 -4.07
CA GLY A 58 19.72 -4.74 -4.11
C GLY A 58 18.43 -4.42 -3.34
N VAL A 59 18.25 -3.19 -2.86
CA VAL A 59 17.08 -2.79 -2.07
C VAL A 59 15.90 -2.53 -2.99
N ALA A 60 14.74 -3.10 -2.65
CA ALA A 60 13.46 -2.79 -3.27
C ALA A 60 12.49 -2.26 -2.22
N ALA A 61 11.72 -1.24 -2.57
CA ALA A 61 10.65 -0.71 -1.74
C ALA A 61 9.35 -0.66 -2.56
N GLU A 62 8.26 -1.09 -1.94
CA GLU A 62 6.94 -1.13 -2.57
C GLU A 62 5.95 -0.31 -1.75
N TYR A 63 5.18 0.54 -2.41
CA TYR A 63 4.21 1.42 -1.80
C TYR A 63 2.90 1.45 -2.58
N GLN A 64 1.85 1.94 -1.94
CA GLN A 64 0.60 2.30 -2.60
C GLN A 64 0.35 3.81 -2.58
N CYS A 65 -0.10 4.37 -3.69
CA CYS A 65 -0.50 5.76 -3.83
C CYS A 65 -1.46 5.93 -5.02
N THR A 66 -1.98 7.14 -5.24
CA THR A 66 -2.73 7.45 -6.46
C THR A 66 -1.81 7.42 -7.68
N ARG A 67 -2.37 7.16 -8.87
CA ARG A 67 -1.61 7.12 -10.12
C ARG A 67 -0.78 8.38 -10.36
N GLU A 68 -1.38 9.56 -10.18
CA GLU A 68 -0.72 10.85 -10.33
C GLU A 68 0.54 11.00 -9.45
N ILE A 69 0.42 10.66 -8.16
CA ILE A 69 1.55 10.69 -7.22
C ILE A 69 2.63 9.68 -7.62
N ALA A 70 2.24 8.48 -8.06
CA ALA A 70 3.16 7.45 -8.52
C ALA A 70 3.97 7.91 -9.75
N GLU A 71 3.32 8.58 -10.70
CA GLU A 71 3.95 9.10 -11.91
C GLU A 71 4.96 10.20 -11.59
N THR A 72 4.60 11.18 -10.76
CA THR A 72 5.53 12.24 -10.33
C THR A 72 6.72 11.68 -9.54
N PHE A 73 6.47 10.72 -8.63
CA PHE A 73 7.54 10.01 -7.92
C PHE A 73 8.46 9.26 -8.88
N ALA A 74 7.89 8.49 -9.81
CA ALA A 74 8.65 7.69 -10.76
C ALA A 74 9.49 8.56 -11.70
N ALA A 75 8.96 9.70 -12.15
CA ALA A 75 9.70 10.65 -12.99
C ALA A 75 10.99 11.11 -12.29
N ARG A 76 10.91 11.51 -11.02
CA ARG A 76 12.08 11.90 -10.22
C ARG A 76 13.02 10.73 -9.96
N MET A 77 12.50 9.58 -9.55
CA MET A 77 13.36 8.41 -9.27
C MET A 77 14.12 7.93 -10.50
N ARG A 78 13.49 7.88 -11.68
CA ARG A 78 14.16 7.45 -12.93
C ARG A 78 15.34 8.33 -13.33
N THR A 79 15.47 9.55 -12.80
CA THR A 79 16.68 10.38 -12.99
C THR A 79 17.89 9.82 -12.22
N HIS A 80 17.65 9.00 -11.21
CA HIS A 80 18.70 8.34 -10.45
C HIS A 80 19.20 7.12 -11.24
N PRO A 81 20.49 7.08 -11.63
CA PRO A 81 21.03 6.11 -12.62
C PRO A 81 21.03 4.65 -12.16
N ASP A 82 20.68 4.40 -10.90
CA ASP A 82 20.65 3.08 -10.28
C ASP A 82 19.25 2.62 -9.93
N SER A 83 18.22 3.43 -10.21
CA SER A 83 16.85 3.11 -9.84
C SER A 83 16.04 2.60 -11.03
N THR A 84 15.24 1.58 -10.79
CA THR A 84 14.18 1.13 -11.69
C THR A 84 12.84 1.26 -10.99
N VAL A 85 11.86 1.86 -11.66
CA VAL A 85 10.53 2.08 -11.09
C VAL A 85 9.45 1.44 -11.94
N VAL A 86 8.63 0.60 -11.30
CA VAL A 86 7.46 -0.06 -11.88
C VAL A 86 6.19 0.48 -11.21
N ILE A 87 5.19 0.83 -12.02
CA ILE A 87 3.85 1.20 -11.57
C ILE A 87 2.87 0.21 -12.18
N ASP A 88 1.99 -0.37 -11.37
CA ASP A 88 0.92 -1.24 -11.83
C ASP A 88 -0.25 -1.26 -10.84
N ASP A 89 -1.35 -1.91 -11.24
CA ASP A 89 -2.57 -1.95 -10.44
C ASP A 89 -2.60 -3.13 -9.45
N ARG A 90 -1.46 -3.83 -9.22
CA ARG A 90 -1.38 -4.97 -8.28
C ARG A 90 -1.20 -4.49 -6.84
N VAL A 91 -2.18 -3.74 -6.34
CA VAL A 91 -2.16 -3.21 -4.97
C VAL A 91 -2.47 -4.31 -3.97
N HIS A 92 -1.46 -4.70 -3.19
CA HIS A 92 -1.67 -5.54 -2.02
C HIS A 92 -2.10 -4.68 -0.83
N PRO A 93 -3.11 -5.08 -0.03
CA PRO A 93 -3.60 -4.26 1.09
C PRO A 93 -2.53 -3.92 2.13
N ASP A 94 -1.58 -4.82 2.36
CA ASP A 94 -0.50 -4.60 3.33
C ASP A 94 0.62 -3.68 2.82
N LEU A 95 0.58 -3.23 1.55
CA LEU A 95 1.55 -2.24 1.09
C LEU A 95 1.38 -0.95 1.91
N PRO A 96 2.47 -0.35 2.40
CA PRO A 96 2.38 0.93 3.08
C PRO A 96 2.01 2.04 2.08
N PRO A 97 1.36 3.12 2.52
CA PRO A 97 1.22 4.32 1.70
C PRO A 97 2.61 4.88 1.35
N LEU A 98 2.75 5.49 0.16
CA LEU A 98 3.99 6.17 -0.22
C LEU A 98 4.34 7.25 0.84
N PRO A 99 5.54 7.21 1.43
CA PRO A 99 5.97 8.22 2.39
C PRO A 99 5.94 9.61 1.78
N CYS A 100 5.47 10.58 2.55
CA CYS A 100 5.40 11.97 2.13
C CYS A 100 4.66 12.18 0.80
N ALA A 101 3.64 11.35 0.50
CA ALA A 101 2.88 11.36 -0.76
C ALA A 101 2.49 12.77 -1.28
N ARG A 102 2.15 13.68 -0.37
CA ARG A 102 1.76 15.07 -0.68
C ARG A 102 2.88 15.92 -1.29
N LEU A 103 4.15 15.57 -1.09
CA LEU A 103 5.31 16.27 -1.68
C LEU A 103 5.55 15.92 -3.16
N TRP A 104 4.74 14.99 -3.69
CA TRP A 104 4.78 14.52 -5.06
C TRP A 104 3.53 14.92 -5.85
N LEU A 105 2.66 15.75 -5.25
CA LEU A 105 1.66 16.46 -6.04
C LEU A 105 2.39 17.44 -6.97
N PRO A 106 1.91 17.60 -8.22
CA PRO A 106 2.48 18.56 -9.17
C PRO A 106 2.44 19.99 -8.64
#